data_AF-A0A0P0XHN4-F1
#
_entry.id   AF-A0A0P0XHN4-F1
#
_cell.length_a   1.000
_cell.length_b   1.000
_cell.length_c   1.000
_cell.angle_alpha   90.00
_cell.angle_beta   90.00
_cell.angle_gamma   90.00
#
_symmetry.space_group_name_H-M   'P 1'
#
loop_
_entity.id
_entity.type
_entity.pdbx_description
1 polymer ?
#
loop_
_entity_poly.entity_id
_entity_poly.type
_entity_poly.pdbx_seq_one_letter_code
_entity_poly.pdbx_strand_id
1 'polypeptide(L)'
;MHQVLEISIPNGTVRINSSRMVFASAVLENSTTMRWEVGKSYFLSDLNIIALVGCNAQVSLRDWGDTLVNSCITSCPLSLDSGNGSCSGIGCCEASIAMHIPVYSISANQVVDPGAGPDPNEPNFFVYIVDQASFYFDTNMVTKGISNTPEALPAMLNWLILSNSSACSASTNASAPSSAPECCSANSFCKGYNGTTADYDGYRCYCSDGYEGNPYVDGGCRGKYVVLPPFQIIRLFSIVYIQ
;
A
#
# COMPACT_ATOMS: atom_id res chain seq x y z
N MET A 1 -0.92 15.02 -0.86
CA MET A 1 -0.60 14.92 0.59
C MET A 1 -1.51 13.85 1.15
N HIS A 2 -0.96 12.80 1.75
CA HIS A 2 -1.75 11.66 2.23
C HIS A 2 -2.10 11.86 3.70
N GLN A 3 -3.38 11.71 4.06
CA GLN A 3 -3.80 11.75 5.46
C GLN A 3 -3.67 10.36 6.08
N VAL A 4 -3.02 10.25 7.24
CA VAL A 4 -2.96 8.97 7.98
C VAL A 4 -4.29 8.73 8.69
N LEU A 5 -4.87 7.54 8.47
CA LEU A 5 -6.11 7.08 9.08
C LEU A 5 -5.84 6.17 10.28
N GLU A 6 -4.88 5.26 10.14
CA GLU A 6 -4.56 4.25 11.15
C GLU A 6 -3.12 3.77 11.01
N ILE A 7 -2.50 3.40 12.15
CA ILE A 7 -1.18 2.76 12.19
C ILE A 7 -1.32 1.45 12.97
N SER A 8 -1.04 0.32 12.31
CA SER A 8 -0.98 -1.00 12.94
C SER A 8 0.47 -1.42 13.15
N ILE A 9 0.96 -1.23 14.38
CA ILE A 9 2.31 -1.63 14.77
C ILE A 9 2.56 -3.15 14.60
N PRO A 10 1.65 -4.05 15.02
CA PRO A 10 1.89 -5.49 14.91
C PRO A 10 2.00 -5.97 13.45
N ASN A 11 1.16 -5.42 12.56
CA ASN A 11 1.16 -5.78 11.14
C ASN A 11 2.23 -5.01 10.35
N GLY A 12 2.71 -3.92 10.93
CA GLY A 12 3.62 -2.98 10.31
C GLY A 12 3.01 -2.32 9.07
N THR A 13 1.75 -1.87 9.19
CA THR A 13 0.99 -1.20 8.12
C THR A 13 0.42 0.16 8.53
N VAL A 14 0.42 1.12 7.60
CA VAL A 14 -0.19 2.45 7.77
C VAL A 14 -1.31 2.60 6.75
N ARG A 15 -2.53 2.81 7.23
CA ARG A 15 -3.67 3.12 6.36
C ARG A 15 -3.71 4.62 6.12
N ILE A 16 -3.73 5.02 4.85
CA ILE A 16 -3.79 6.42 4.43
C ILE A 16 -5.04 6.69 3.60
N ASN A 17 -5.44 7.96 3.50
CA ASN A 17 -6.39 8.42 2.50
C ASN A 17 -5.62 8.89 1.26
N SER A 18 -5.68 8.11 0.17
CA SER A 18 -5.01 8.43 -1.09
C SER A 18 -5.99 9.12 -2.03
N SER A 19 -5.68 10.36 -2.40
CA SER A 19 -6.49 11.15 -3.33
C SER A 19 -6.52 10.52 -4.72
N ARG A 20 -7.66 10.64 -5.40
CA ARG A 20 -7.77 10.32 -6.82
C ARG A 20 -6.85 11.21 -7.65
N MET A 21 -6.34 10.66 -8.73
CA MET A 21 -5.74 11.44 -9.82
C MET A 21 -6.80 11.67 -10.89
N VAL A 22 -6.84 12.88 -11.43
CA VAL A 22 -7.78 13.27 -12.49
C VAL A 22 -6.98 13.53 -13.76
N PHE A 23 -7.26 12.76 -14.81
CA PHE A 23 -6.64 12.90 -16.11
C PHE A 23 -7.67 13.45 -17.08
N ALA A 24 -7.35 14.54 -17.77
CA ALA A 24 -8.20 15.06 -18.83
C ALA A 24 -7.93 14.29 -20.13
N SER A 25 -8.98 14.09 -20.92
CA SER A 25 -8.94 13.50 -22.25
C SER A 25 -8.01 14.33 -23.14
N ALA A 26 -7.10 13.63 -23.81
CA ALA A 26 -6.02 14.19 -24.62
C ALA A 26 -6.49 14.92 -25.90
N VAL A 27 -7.79 15.18 -26.07
CA VAL A 27 -8.25 16.14 -27.08
C VAL A 27 -7.67 17.55 -26.80
N LEU A 28 -7.21 17.82 -25.57
CA LEU A 28 -6.70 19.13 -25.18
C LEU A 28 -5.23 19.18 -24.73
N GLU A 29 -4.60 18.10 -24.23
CA GLU A 29 -3.21 18.15 -23.75
C GLU A 29 -2.44 16.82 -23.96
N ASN A 30 -1.12 16.92 -24.17
CA ASN A 30 -0.20 15.77 -24.24
C ASN A 30 -0.36 14.86 -23.01
N SER A 31 -0.06 13.56 -23.17
CA SER A 31 -0.04 12.56 -22.10
C SER A 31 0.41 13.16 -20.76
N THR A 32 -0.52 13.27 -19.81
CA THR A 32 -0.19 13.76 -18.48
C THR A 32 0.35 12.58 -17.68
N THR A 33 1.54 12.77 -17.12
CA THR A 33 2.16 11.80 -16.21
C THR A 33 2.16 12.42 -14.83
N MET A 34 1.55 11.74 -13.87
CA MET A 34 1.52 12.14 -12.47
C MET A 34 2.48 11.28 -11.66
N ARG A 35 3.09 11.90 -10.66
CA ARG A 35 3.97 11.23 -9.71
C ARG A 35 3.17 10.92 -8.45
N TRP A 36 3.12 9.64 -8.06
CA TRP A 36 2.62 9.23 -6.77
C TRP A 36 3.80 8.80 -5.90
N GLU A 37 3.93 9.41 -4.74
CA GLU A 37 5.03 9.10 -3.84
C GLU A 37 4.58 9.06 -2.39
N VAL A 38 5.29 8.24 -1.64
CA VAL A 38 5.29 8.18 -0.19
C VAL A 38 6.70 8.44 0.31
N GLY A 39 6.84 8.80 1.58
CA GLY A 39 8.15 9.02 2.18
C GLY A 39 9.04 7.77 2.03
N LYS A 40 10.37 7.97 2.00
CA LYS A 40 11.34 6.89 1.71
C LYS A 40 11.26 5.66 2.61
N SER A 41 10.64 5.75 3.78
CA SER A 41 10.45 4.63 4.71
C SER A 41 9.17 3.85 4.46
N TYR A 42 8.35 4.23 3.48
CA TYR A 42 7.06 3.62 3.18
C TYR A 42 6.99 3.12 1.75
N PHE A 43 6.15 2.11 1.52
CA PHE A 43 5.86 1.56 0.20
C PHE A 43 4.45 0.99 0.18
N LEU A 44 3.88 0.78 -1.00
CA LEU A 44 2.55 0.18 -1.13
C LEU A 44 2.57 -1.29 -0.69
N SER A 45 1.57 -1.66 0.10
CA SER A 45 1.27 -3.05 0.42
C SER A 45 0.75 -3.80 -0.82
N ASP A 46 0.97 -5.12 -0.88
CA ASP A 46 0.41 -6.00 -1.92
C ASP A 46 -1.13 -6.06 -1.91
N LEU A 47 -1.75 -5.49 -0.87
CA LEU A 47 -3.20 -5.33 -0.75
C LEU A 47 -3.76 -4.22 -1.63
N ASN A 48 -2.91 -3.37 -2.21
CA ASN A 48 -3.36 -2.28 -3.07
C ASN A 48 -3.44 -2.69 -4.53
N ILE A 49 -4.39 -2.09 -5.21
CA ILE A 49 -4.54 -2.11 -6.67
C ILE A 49 -4.44 -0.69 -7.21
N ILE A 50 -4.12 -0.58 -8.50
CA ILE A 50 -4.42 0.61 -9.28
C ILE A 50 -5.76 0.39 -9.99
N ALA A 51 -6.70 1.32 -9.81
CA ALA A 51 -8.00 1.28 -10.47
C ALA A 51 -8.15 2.49 -11.39
N LEU A 52 -8.54 2.23 -12.63
CA LEU A 52 -8.89 3.23 -13.63
C LEU A 52 -10.40 3.24 -13.80
N VAL A 53 -11.01 4.42 -13.67
CA VAL A 53 -12.43 4.64 -13.91
C VAL A 53 -12.60 5.66 -15.02
N GLY A 54 -13.39 5.30 -16.02
CA GLY A 54 -13.65 6.10 -17.21
C GLY A 54 -13.86 5.22 -18.44
N CYS A 55 -14.03 5.86 -19.59
CA CYS A 55 -14.29 5.19 -20.86
C CYS A 55 -13.11 5.30 -21.81
N ASN A 56 -12.78 4.21 -22.50
CA ASN A 56 -11.80 4.20 -23.59
C ASN A 56 -10.47 4.82 -23.16
N ALA A 57 -9.91 4.32 -22.06
CA ALA A 57 -8.70 4.85 -21.45
C ALA A 57 -7.77 3.72 -21.02
N GLN A 58 -6.47 4.01 -21.01
CA GLN A 58 -5.45 3.11 -20.51
C GLN A 58 -4.64 3.82 -19.43
N VAL A 59 -4.48 3.18 -18.28
CA VAL A 59 -3.52 3.58 -17.25
C VAL A 59 -2.27 2.72 -17.35
N SER A 60 -1.11 3.35 -17.19
CA SER A 60 0.18 2.68 -17.08
C SER A 60 0.84 3.10 -15.78
N LEU A 61 1.22 2.11 -14.98
CA LEU A 61 1.99 2.27 -13.75
C LEU A 61 3.44 1.91 -14.04
N ARG A 62 4.35 2.83 -13.76
CA ARG A 62 5.78 2.69 -14.04
C ARG A 62 6.62 2.95 -12.80
N ASP A 63 7.78 2.32 -12.73
CA ASP A 63 8.75 2.50 -11.66
C ASP A 63 9.63 3.75 -11.87
N TRP A 64 10.65 3.91 -11.02
CA TRP A 64 11.63 5.01 -11.14
C TRP A 64 12.50 4.92 -12.41
N GLY A 65 12.76 3.72 -12.91
CA GLY A 65 13.51 3.47 -14.14
C GLY A 65 12.67 3.55 -15.43
N ASP A 66 11.42 4.01 -15.32
CA ASP A 66 10.42 4.04 -16.39
C ASP A 66 10.02 2.64 -16.91
N THR A 67 10.29 1.58 -16.13
CA THR A 67 9.85 0.22 -16.43
C THR A 67 8.36 0.10 -16.16
N LEU A 68 7.61 -0.47 -17.12
CA LEU A 68 6.20 -0.75 -16.92
C LEU A 68 6.03 -1.83 -15.83
N VAL A 69 5.43 -1.43 -14.71
CA VAL A 69 5.07 -2.33 -13.61
C VAL A 69 3.80 -3.08 -13.96
N ASN A 70 2.75 -2.32 -14.34
CA ASN A 70 1.49 -2.88 -14.79
C ASN A 70 0.72 -1.85 -15.63
N SER A 71 -0.32 -2.30 -16.33
CA SER A 71 -1.23 -1.43 -17.06
C SER A 71 -2.63 -2.02 -17.10
N CYS A 72 -3.61 -1.16 -17.31
CA CYS A 72 -5.00 -1.57 -17.40
C CYS A 72 -5.75 -0.69 -18.40
N ILE A 73 -6.68 -1.28 -19.14
CA ILE A 73 -7.49 -0.61 -20.17
C ILE A 73 -8.97 -0.78 -19.87
N THR A 74 -9.74 0.28 -20.07
CA THR A 74 -11.20 0.32 -19.95
C THR A 74 -11.85 0.68 -21.28
N SER A 75 -13.03 0.14 -21.52
CA SER A 75 -13.88 0.41 -22.68
C SER A 75 -15.30 0.77 -22.23
N CYS A 76 -16.08 1.41 -23.09
CA CYS A 76 -17.51 1.62 -22.86
C CYS A 76 -18.28 1.34 -24.16
N PRO A 77 -18.84 0.13 -24.32
CA PRO A 77 -19.83 -0.09 -25.37
C PRO A 77 -21.05 0.79 -25.10
N LEU A 78 -21.87 1.02 -26.13
CA LEU A 78 -22.98 2.00 -26.17
C LEU A 78 -23.98 1.93 -24.97
N SER A 79 -23.96 0.86 -24.17
CA SER A 79 -24.56 0.78 -22.84
C SER A 79 -23.54 0.30 -21.79
N LEU A 80 -23.39 1.09 -20.72
CA LEU A 80 -22.63 0.72 -19.51
C LEU A 80 -23.42 -0.32 -18.70
N ASP A 81 -23.37 -1.57 -19.13
CA ASP A 81 -24.10 -2.69 -18.49
C ASP A 81 -23.26 -3.49 -17.48
N SER A 82 -22.11 -2.96 -17.03
CA SER A 82 -21.21 -3.72 -16.13
C SER A 82 -21.83 -4.02 -14.76
N GLY A 83 -22.87 -3.27 -14.36
CA GLY A 83 -23.42 -3.30 -13.00
C GLY A 83 -22.44 -2.73 -11.96
N ASN A 84 -22.97 -2.29 -10.83
CA ASN A 84 -22.14 -1.80 -9.73
C ASN A 84 -21.36 -2.96 -9.09
N GLY A 85 -20.10 -2.73 -8.73
CA GLY A 85 -19.17 -3.69 -8.14
C GLY A 85 -18.35 -4.50 -9.16
N SER A 86 -18.60 -4.37 -10.46
CA SER A 86 -17.85 -5.07 -11.52
C SER A 86 -16.79 -4.15 -12.14
N CYS A 87 -15.50 -4.42 -11.91
CA CYS A 87 -14.38 -3.64 -12.44
C CYS A 87 -13.51 -4.48 -13.40
N SER A 88 -14.13 -4.99 -14.47
CA SER A 88 -13.52 -6.01 -15.35
C SER A 88 -13.22 -5.51 -16.78
N GLY A 89 -13.07 -4.20 -16.99
CA GLY A 89 -12.71 -3.59 -18.27
C GLY A 89 -13.83 -2.80 -18.97
N ILE A 90 -15.03 -2.74 -18.39
CA ILE A 90 -16.13 -1.88 -18.86
C ILE A 90 -16.35 -0.76 -17.85
N GLY A 91 -16.04 0.49 -18.21
CA GLY A 91 -16.13 1.67 -17.34
C GLY A 91 -15.13 1.70 -16.17
N CYS A 92 -14.65 0.54 -15.72
CA CYS A 92 -13.66 0.39 -14.68
C CYS A 92 -12.73 -0.77 -15.00
N CYS A 93 -11.45 -0.60 -14.68
CA CYS A 93 -10.49 -1.68 -14.77
C CYS A 93 -9.46 -1.58 -13.63
N GLU A 94 -8.99 -2.73 -13.12
CA GLU A 94 -8.01 -2.81 -12.04
C GLU A 94 -6.75 -3.59 -12.43
N ALA A 95 -5.62 -3.24 -11.83
CA ALA A 95 -4.35 -3.93 -11.98
C ALA A 95 -3.63 -4.03 -10.62
N SER A 96 -2.94 -5.15 -10.40
CA SER A 96 -2.15 -5.37 -9.19
C SER A 96 -0.87 -4.52 -9.19
N ILE A 97 -0.44 -4.11 -8.00
CA ILE A 97 0.82 -3.38 -7.78
C ILE A 97 1.82 -4.36 -7.15
N ALA A 98 2.63 -5.00 -7.99
CA ALA A 98 3.53 -6.09 -7.58
C ALA A 98 4.95 -5.61 -7.20
N MET A 99 5.10 -4.35 -6.76
CA MET A 99 6.41 -3.76 -6.49
C MET A 99 6.42 -3.02 -5.15
N HIS A 100 7.57 -3.04 -4.46
CA HIS A 100 7.72 -2.48 -3.11
C HIS A 100 8.58 -1.22 -3.13
N ILE A 101 8.15 -0.21 -3.89
CA ILE A 101 8.88 1.06 -4.03
C ILE A 101 8.07 2.25 -3.47
N PRO A 102 8.76 3.31 -3.03
CA PRO A 102 8.11 4.49 -2.46
C PRO A 102 7.50 5.43 -3.51
N VAL A 103 7.80 5.24 -4.79
CA VAL A 103 7.49 6.20 -5.85
C VAL A 103 7.02 5.46 -7.11
N TYR A 104 5.95 5.95 -7.71
CA TYR A 104 5.44 5.49 -8.99
C TYR A 104 5.20 6.66 -9.95
N SER A 105 5.41 6.39 -11.22
CA SER A 105 5.01 7.25 -12.33
C SER A 105 3.73 6.68 -12.95
N ILE A 106 2.67 7.48 -13.01
CA ILE A 106 1.36 7.05 -13.48
C ILE A 106 0.95 7.94 -14.65
N SER A 107 0.74 7.32 -15.80
CA SER A 107 0.19 7.98 -16.98
C SER A 107 -1.16 7.36 -17.32
N ALA A 108 -2.16 8.19 -17.63
CA ALA A 108 -3.40 7.71 -18.21
C ALA A 108 -3.66 8.43 -19.53
N ASN A 109 -4.04 7.66 -20.55
CA ASN A 109 -4.25 8.17 -21.90
C ASN A 109 -5.59 7.68 -22.44
N GLN A 110 -6.22 8.52 -23.26
CA GLN A 110 -7.38 8.07 -24.02
C GLN A 110 -6.94 7.09 -25.11
N VAL A 111 -7.67 6.00 -25.23
CA VAL A 111 -7.55 5.04 -26.32
C VAL A 111 -8.64 5.36 -27.33
N VAL A 112 -8.25 5.91 -28.48
CA VAL A 112 -9.19 6.21 -29.55
C VAL A 112 -9.47 4.91 -30.32
N ASP A 113 -10.69 4.40 -30.23
CA ASP A 113 -11.15 3.38 -31.17
C ASP A 113 -11.43 4.09 -32.52
N PRO A 114 -10.83 3.63 -33.65
CA PRO A 114 -11.08 4.24 -34.96
C PRO A 114 -12.56 4.38 -35.35
N GLY A 115 -13.49 3.70 -34.67
CA GLY A 115 -14.93 3.77 -34.92
C GLY A 115 -15.78 4.49 -33.87
N ALA A 116 -15.24 4.87 -32.72
CA ALA A 116 -16.01 5.49 -31.63
C ALA A 116 -15.35 6.81 -31.20
N GLY A 117 -16.01 7.93 -31.51
CA GLY A 117 -15.56 9.24 -31.05
C GLY A 117 -15.50 9.32 -29.52
N PRO A 118 -14.69 10.23 -28.95
CA PRO A 118 -14.75 10.54 -27.52
C PRO A 118 -16.22 10.80 -27.15
N ASP A 119 -16.72 10.22 -26.04
CA ASP A 119 -17.96 10.73 -25.47
C ASP A 119 -17.71 12.20 -25.13
N PRO A 120 -18.38 13.17 -25.79
CA PRO A 120 -18.08 14.58 -25.57
C PRO A 120 -18.44 15.03 -24.15
N ASN A 121 -19.20 14.22 -23.40
CA ASN A 121 -19.80 14.63 -22.14
C ASN A 121 -18.96 14.30 -20.92
N GLU A 122 -17.97 13.40 -21.01
CA GLU A 122 -17.13 13.01 -19.87
C GLU A 122 -15.65 12.93 -20.25
N PRO A 123 -14.95 14.08 -20.26
CA PRO A 123 -13.56 14.13 -20.71
C PRO A 123 -12.59 13.54 -19.69
N ASN A 124 -12.99 13.18 -18.48
CA ASN A 124 -12.05 12.86 -17.40
C ASN A 124 -11.99 11.37 -17.11
N PHE A 125 -10.76 10.89 -16.89
CA PHE A 125 -10.48 9.57 -16.32
C PHE A 125 -9.98 9.74 -14.89
N PHE A 126 -10.36 8.84 -14.01
CA PHE A 126 -9.95 8.85 -12.61
C PHE A 126 -9.07 7.64 -12.32
N VAL A 127 -7.95 7.88 -11.66
CA VAL A 127 -7.04 6.81 -11.24
C VAL A 127 -6.93 6.81 -9.72
N TYR A 128 -7.08 5.63 -9.13
CA TYR A 128 -6.91 5.40 -7.70
C TYR A 128 -5.77 4.42 -7.47
N ILE A 129 -4.98 4.68 -6.43
CA ILE A 129 -4.26 3.64 -5.71
C ILE A 129 -5.06 3.41 -4.43
N VAL A 130 -5.53 2.19 -4.24
CA VAL A 130 -6.54 1.88 -3.22
C VAL A 130 -6.34 0.46 -2.69
N ASP A 131 -6.63 0.26 -1.41
CA ASP A 131 -6.78 -1.06 -0.81
C ASP A 131 -7.92 -1.80 -1.51
N GLN A 132 -7.62 -2.96 -2.10
CA GLN A 132 -8.56 -3.71 -2.92
C GLN A 132 -9.88 -3.99 -2.18
N ALA A 133 -9.80 -4.29 -0.88
CA ALA A 133 -10.98 -4.56 -0.06
C ALA A 133 -11.88 -3.34 0.16
N SER A 134 -11.34 -2.13 -0.04
CA SER A 134 -12.04 -0.85 0.13
C SER A 134 -12.58 -0.29 -1.19
N PHE A 135 -12.23 -0.87 -2.34
CA PHE A 135 -12.65 -0.35 -3.65
C PHE A 135 -13.98 -0.95 -4.09
N TYR A 136 -14.93 -0.08 -4.45
CA TYR A 136 -16.22 -0.47 -5.01
C TYR A 136 -16.55 0.44 -6.20
N PHE A 137 -16.63 -0.16 -7.37
CA PHE A 137 -17.02 0.57 -8.58
C PHE A 137 -18.52 0.83 -8.61
N ASP A 138 -18.91 2.09 -8.80
CA ASP A 138 -20.29 2.49 -9.07
C ASP A 138 -20.35 3.07 -10.49
N THR A 139 -21.31 2.64 -11.30
CA THR A 139 -21.51 3.14 -12.67
C THR A 139 -21.75 4.66 -12.71
N ASN A 140 -22.22 5.28 -11.62
CA ASN A 140 -22.31 6.73 -11.47
C ASN A 140 -20.95 7.42 -11.46
N MET A 141 -19.86 6.73 -11.10
CA MET A 141 -18.51 7.28 -11.17
C MET A 141 -18.07 7.56 -12.60
N VAL A 142 -18.59 6.77 -13.54
CA VAL A 142 -18.51 7.07 -14.97
C VAL A 142 -19.58 8.12 -15.26
N THR A 143 -20.87 7.74 -15.32
CA THR A 143 -21.97 8.54 -15.90
C THR A 143 -22.33 9.90 -15.27
N LYS A 144 -21.80 10.21 -14.08
CA LYS A 144 -21.93 11.53 -13.43
C LYS A 144 -20.57 12.18 -13.17
N GLY A 145 -19.49 11.52 -13.58
CA GLY A 145 -18.11 11.91 -13.42
C GLY A 145 -17.73 12.36 -12.01
N ILE A 146 -16.96 13.44 -11.95
CA ILE A 146 -16.22 13.87 -10.75
C ILE A 146 -17.10 14.05 -9.51
N SER A 147 -18.35 14.51 -9.68
CA SER A 147 -19.31 14.77 -8.62
C SER A 147 -19.73 13.53 -7.84
N ASN A 148 -19.63 12.35 -8.48
CA ASN A 148 -20.06 11.07 -7.92
C ASN A 148 -18.88 10.11 -7.70
N THR A 149 -17.66 10.61 -7.90
CA THR A 149 -16.44 9.89 -7.56
C THR A 149 -15.93 10.31 -6.18
N PRO A 150 -15.50 9.38 -5.31
CA PRO A 150 -14.84 9.72 -4.05
C PRO A 150 -13.57 10.55 -4.29
N GLU A 151 -13.33 11.57 -3.48
CA GLU A 151 -12.11 12.39 -3.63
C GLU A 151 -10.84 11.61 -3.25
N ALA A 152 -10.98 10.74 -2.26
CA ALA A 152 -9.89 9.90 -1.78
C ALA A 152 -10.45 8.59 -1.25
N LEU A 153 -9.63 7.53 -1.35
CA LEU A 153 -9.96 6.21 -0.86
C LEU A 153 -8.82 5.65 0.00
N PRO A 154 -9.10 4.71 0.91
CA PRO A 154 -8.06 4.14 1.75
C PRO A 154 -7.03 3.35 0.92
N ALA A 155 -5.74 3.59 1.18
CA ALA A 155 -4.65 2.76 0.69
C ALA A 155 -3.80 2.26 1.87
N MET A 156 -3.17 1.10 1.71
CA MET A 156 -2.37 0.45 2.75
C MET A 156 -0.88 0.58 2.45
N LEU A 157 -0.12 1.19 3.33
CA LEU A 157 1.33 1.24 3.22
C LEU A 157 1.95 0.22 4.17
N ASN A 158 3.09 -0.33 3.79
CA ASN A 158 4.04 -0.93 4.71
C ASN A 158 5.15 0.08 4.99
N TRP A 159 5.89 -0.11 6.08
CA TRP A 159 7.09 0.69 6.36
C TRP A 159 8.30 -0.16 6.67
N LEU A 160 9.47 0.44 6.48
CA LEU A 160 10.77 -0.08 6.90
C LEU A 160 11.59 1.04 7.51
N ILE A 161 12.42 0.66 8.47
CA ILE A 161 13.59 1.45 8.82
C ILE A 161 14.64 1.12 7.76
N LEU A 162 14.95 2.10 6.93
CA LEU A 162 16.02 1.97 5.94
C LEU A 162 17.35 1.86 6.68
N SER A 163 18.17 0.90 6.29
CA SER A 163 19.50 0.74 6.87
C SER A 163 20.51 0.43 5.79
N ASN A 164 21.61 1.19 5.81
CA ASN A 164 22.78 0.93 4.99
C ASN A 164 23.75 -0.06 5.65
N SER A 165 23.41 -0.62 6.82
CA SER A 165 24.31 -1.40 7.66
C SER A 165 23.62 -2.60 8.29
N SER A 166 24.41 -3.61 8.65
CA SER A 166 23.97 -4.85 9.32
C SER A 166 23.47 -4.64 10.76
N ALA A 167 23.02 -3.43 11.12
CA ALA A 167 22.51 -3.10 12.45
C ALA A 167 21.34 -4.02 12.83
N CYS A 168 20.60 -4.52 11.84
CA CYS A 168 19.82 -5.71 12.01
C CYS A 168 20.53 -6.94 11.46
N SER A 169 21.41 -7.53 12.26
CA SER A 169 22.00 -8.84 11.98
C SER A 169 20.91 -9.88 12.21
N ALA A 170 19.99 -10.02 11.24
CA ALA A 170 18.78 -10.84 11.26
C ALA A 170 18.79 -11.91 12.36
N SER A 171 18.35 -11.55 13.58
CA SER A 171 18.15 -12.57 14.59
C SER A 171 16.90 -13.31 14.16
N THR A 172 17.08 -14.51 13.61
CA THR A 172 15.97 -15.43 13.34
C THR A 172 15.24 -15.84 14.62
N ASN A 173 15.78 -15.46 15.77
CA ASN A 173 15.33 -15.87 17.08
C ASN A 173 14.75 -14.64 17.80
N ALA A 174 13.44 -14.66 18.04
CA ALA A 174 12.66 -13.61 18.70
C ALA A 174 13.12 -13.25 20.13
N SER A 175 14.15 -13.94 20.63
CA SER A 175 14.67 -13.86 22.00
C SER A 175 15.97 -13.04 22.13
N ALA A 176 16.64 -12.70 21.03
CA ALA A 176 17.86 -11.89 21.09
C ALA A 176 17.51 -10.38 21.07
N PRO A 177 18.03 -9.57 22.01
CA PRO A 177 17.84 -8.12 21.98
C PRO A 177 18.30 -7.55 20.63
N SER A 178 17.51 -6.60 20.10
CA SER A 178 17.86 -5.89 18.87
C SER A 178 19.24 -5.23 18.99
N SER A 179 20.09 -5.38 17.96
CA SER A 179 21.27 -4.54 17.76
C SER A 179 20.93 -3.21 17.05
N ALA A 180 19.70 -3.08 16.54
CA ALA A 180 19.24 -1.89 15.84
C ALA A 180 18.74 -0.81 16.83
N PRO A 181 19.25 0.43 16.74
CA PRO A 181 18.96 1.50 17.71
C PRO A 181 17.51 2.01 17.69
N GLU A 182 16.80 1.86 16.58
CA GLU A 182 15.40 2.27 16.43
C GLU A 182 14.43 1.30 17.13
N CYS A 183 14.88 0.09 17.46
CA CYS A 183 14.11 -0.86 18.27
C CYS A 183 14.36 -0.55 19.75
N CYS A 184 13.78 0.56 20.20
CA CYS A 184 14.07 1.17 21.49
C CYS A 184 13.71 0.30 22.70
N SER A 185 12.74 -0.62 22.57
CA SER A 185 12.33 -1.43 23.71
C SER A 185 13.33 -2.55 24.02
N ALA A 186 13.73 -2.69 25.28
CA ALA A 186 14.63 -3.77 25.72
C ALA A 186 14.08 -5.19 25.44
N ASN A 187 12.75 -5.35 25.35
CA ASN A 187 12.09 -6.61 25.00
C ASN A 187 11.65 -6.63 23.53
N SER A 188 12.50 -6.12 22.65
CA SER A 188 12.27 -6.11 21.20
C SER A 188 13.46 -6.65 20.43
N PHE A 189 13.18 -7.12 19.23
CA PHE A 189 14.16 -7.56 18.25
C PHE A 189 13.85 -6.91 16.91
N CYS A 190 14.88 -6.79 16.06
CA CYS A 190 14.70 -6.36 14.69
C CYS A 190 14.61 -7.58 13.77
N LYS A 191 13.86 -7.46 12.67
CA LYS A 191 13.83 -8.47 11.61
C LYS A 191 13.99 -7.77 10.26
N GLY A 192 15.02 -8.21 9.52
CA GLY A 192 15.28 -7.75 8.16
C GLY A 192 14.12 -8.03 7.22
N TYR A 193 13.89 -7.11 6.29
CA TYR A 193 13.00 -7.26 5.16
C TYR A 193 13.85 -7.26 3.90
N ASN A 194 13.81 -8.37 3.18
CA ASN A 194 14.44 -8.48 1.87
C ASN A 194 13.39 -8.08 0.84
N GLY A 195 13.54 -6.90 0.26
CA GLY A 195 12.61 -6.39 -0.74
C GLY A 195 12.71 -7.13 -2.06
N THR A 196 11.80 -6.79 -2.99
CA THR A 196 11.89 -7.25 -4.39
C THR A 196 12.92 -6.48 -5.20
N THR A 197 13.40 -5.34 -4.70
CA THR A 197 14.42 -4.50 -5.33
C THR A 197 15.61 -4.37 -4.39
N ALA A 198 16.83 -4.49 -4.93
CA ALA A 198 18.07 -4.42 -4.15
C ALA A 198 18.28 -3.07 -3.45
N ASP A 199 17.56 -2.04 -3.88
CA ASP A 199 17.67 -0.67 -3.35
C ASP A 199 16.74 -0.40 -2.15
N TYR A 200 15.86 -1.35 -1.82
CA TYR A 200 14.84 -1.16 -0.79
C TYR A 200 14.89 -2.24 0.29
N ASP A 201 16.07 -2.40 0.88
CA ASP A 201 16.32 -3.22 2.05
C ASP A 201 16.18 -2.41 3.35
N GLY A 202 15.74 -3.09 4.40
CA GLY A 202 15.58 -2.48 5.71
C GLY A 202 15.15 -3.49 6.75
N TYR A 203 14.61 -3.02 7.86
CA TYR A 203 14.04 -3.88 8.90
C TYR A 203 12.83 -3.25 9.56
N ARG A 204 12.12 -4.08 10.33
CA ARG A 204 11.12 -3.63 11.31
C ARG A 204 11.48 -4.14 12.69
N CYS A 205 11.00 -3.43 13.70
CA CYS A 205 11.10 -3.85 15.08
C CYS A 205 9.85 -4.63 15.48
N TYR A 206 10.04 -5.64 16.31
CA TYR A 206 9.01 -6.53 16.83
C TYR A 206 9.21 -6.72 18.34
N CYS A 207 8.13 -6.84 19.10
CA CYS A 207 8.25 -7.29 20.48
C CYS A 207 8.66 -8.76 20.51
N SER A 208 9.56 -9.10 21.43
CA SER A 208 10.01 -10.48 21.68
C SER A 208 8.86 -11.40 22.10
N ASP A 209 9.07 -12.70 21.98
CA ASP A 209 8.09 -13.70 22.39
C ASP A 209 7.68 -13.50 23.85
N GLY A 210 6.36 -13.51 24.10
CA GLY A 210 5.80 -13.22 25.42
C GLY A 210 5.58 -11.73 25.70
N TYR A 211 5.92 -10.83 24.78
CA TYR A 211 5.69 -9.39 24.90
C TYR A 211 4.77 -8.86 23.80
N GLU A 212 4.09 -7.75 24.08
CA GLU A 212 3.25 -7.02 23.13
C GLU A 212 3.33 -5.50 23.35
N GLY A 213 2.98 -4.74 22.32
CA GLY A 213 2.97 -3.29 22.35
C GLY A 213 3.81 -2.69 21.22
N ASN A 214 4.50 -1.59 21.53
CA ASN A 214 5.21 -0.80 20.53
C ASN A 214 6.74 -0.94 20.72
N PRO A 215 7.45 -1.66 19.84
CA PRO A 215 8.89 -1.88 19.99
C PRO A 215 9.74 -0.63 19.69
N TYR A 216 9.16 0.41 19.07
CA TYR A 216 9.83 1.67 18.75
C TYR A 216 9.88 2.65 19.92
N VAL A 217 9.29 2.31 21.07
CA VAL A 217 9.23 3.14 22.27
C VAL A 217 9.94 2.44 23.41
N ASP A 218 10.71 3.18 24.21
CA ASP A 218 11.36 2.64 25.40
C ASP A 218 10.31 2.07 26.37
N GLY A 219 10.54 0.85 26.86
CA GLY A 219 9.56 0.09 27.66
C GLY A 219 8.22 -0.22 26.97
N GLY A 220 8.12 -0.04 25.64
CA GLY A 220 6.88 -0.19 24.89
C GLY A 220 6.42 -1.63 24.67
N CYS A 221 7.34 -2.60 24.72
CA CYS A 221 7.02 -4.03 24.74
C CYS A 221 6.84 -4.52 26.18
N ARG A 222 5.59 -4.81 26.55
CA ARG A 222 5.18 -5.25 27.89
C ARG A 222 4.83 -6.73 27.87
N GLY A 223 5.13 -7.43 28.96
CA GLY A 223 4.85 -8.87 29.08
C GLY A 223 3.35 -9.14 28.96
N LYS A 224 2.99 -10.14 28.14
CA LYS A 224 1.61 -10.64 28.03
C LYS A 224 1.23 -11.27 29.37
N TYR A 225 0.12 -10.83 29.96
CA TYR A 225 -0.41 -11.49 31.15
C TYR A 225 -0.91 -12.88 30.77
N VAL A 226 -0.13 -13.91 31.11
CA VAL A 226 -0.65 -15.28 31.08
C VAL A 226 -1.49 -15.45 32.34
N VAL A 227 -2.82 -15.41 32.19
CA VAL A 227 -3.72 -15.86 33.24
C VAL A 227 -3.56 -17.38 33.33
N LEU A 228 -2.73 -17.84 34.25
CA LEU A 228 -2.59 -19.27 34.51
C LEU A 228 -3.93 -19.78 35.09
N PRO A 229 -4.49 -20.90 34.60
CA PRO A 229 -5.58 -21.57 35.31
C PRO A 229 -5.12 -21.90 36.74
N PRO A 230 -6.04 -21.97 37.72
CA PRO A 230 -5.73 -21.95 39.16
C PRO A 230 -4.91 -23.13 39.72
N PHE A 231 -4.26 -23.93 38.87
CA PHE A 231 -3.53 -25.14 39.24
C PHE A 231 -2.08 -25.23 38.73
N GLN A 232 -1.47 -24.16 38.22
CA GLN A 232 -0.03 -24.16 37.93
C GLN A 232 0.73 -23.06 38.66
N ILE A 233 1.31 -23.41 39.81
CA ILE A 233 2.42 -22.67 40.42
C ILE A 233 3.70 -23.17 39.76
N ILE A 234 4.22 -22.46 38.76
CA ILE A 234 5.60 -22.63 38.32
C ILE A 234 6.29 -21.27 38.44
N ARG A 235 7.17 -21.17 39.42
CA ARG A 235 8.11 -20.05 39.58
C ARG A 235 9.10 -20.08 38.42
N LEU A 236 8.93 -19.22 37.42
CA LEU A 236 10.01 -18.89 36.48
C LEU A 236 10.81 -17.71 37.07
N PHE A 237 11.64 -18.02 38.07
CA PHE A 237 12.80 -17.19 38.38
C PHE A 237 13.95 -17.69 37.53
N SER A 238 14.45 -16.80 36.67
CA SER A 238 15.78 -16.76 36.08
C SER A 238 16.69 -17.96 36.38
N ILE A 239 16.73 -18.94 35.48
CA ILE A 239 17.88 -19.85 35.39
C ILE A 239 18.92 -19.12 34.54
N VAL A 240 19.72 -18.28 35.20
CA VAL A 240 21.02 -17.89 34.68
C VAL A 240 21.96 -19.04 35.02
N TYR A 241 22.30 -19.83 34.01
CA TYR A 241 23.44 -20.72 33.99
C TYR A 241 24.72 -19.87 34.07
N ILE A 242 25.44 -19.94 35.19
CA ILE A 242 26.89 -19.71 35.21
C ILE A 242 27.48 -20.84 36.07
N GLN A 243 28.44 -21.50 35.45
CA GLN A 243 29.27 -22.58 35.97
C GLN A 243 30.19 -22.10 37.10
#